data_AF-A0A433CZ01-F1
#
_entry.id   AF-A0A433CZ01-F1
#
_cell.length_a   1.000
_cell.length_b   1.000
_cell.length_c   1.000
_cell.angle_alpha   90.00
_cell.angle_beta   90.00
_cell.angle_gamma   90.00
#
_symmetry.space_group_name_H-M   'P 1'
#
loop_
_entity.id
_entity.type
_entity.pdbx_description
1 polymer ?
#
loop_
_entity_poly.entity_id
_entity_poly.type
_entity_poly.pdbx_seq_one_letter_code
_entity_poly.pdbx_strand_id
1 'polypeptide(L)'
;MPPDSQSKTTPTSIAFSPDFTHFVTMSMGDRQVRVFKFRTGKLMRKYDESLQVISEMQQAGTAIYKLDAMEFGKRLAVEKELEKSSQSVTINAVFDDSGHFIIYPTMVGIKVVNIHTNKVVRLIGKTETHRYLNMSLYQGAPKKKGIVTLAMAASDNPAFKDGESVDPTLFCTAYKRNRFFMFTQREPDTEESHKGDRDVFNEKPSREEQTVATSQQNKQALGSTAILRTTAGDIHLRLFPEYAPKAVENFVTHARNGYYDGLIFHRVIKGFMLQTGDPLGDGTGGESIWGNDFEDEFNRDLRHDRPYTVSLANAGPNTNGSQFFITVVATPWLDNKHTIFGRATAGMDVIHSIEQVKVDKEDKPYEDIKILNIECR
;
A
#
# COMPACT_ATOMS: atom_id res chain seq x y z
N MET A 1 -17.87 45.77 -15.32
CA MET A 1 -17.75 46.07 -13.88
C MET A 1 -16.61 45.23 -13.35
N PRO A 2 -15.50 45.81 -12.85
CA PRO A 2 -14.43 45.00 -12.29
C PRO A 2 -14.99 44.36 -11.01
N PRO A 3 -14.99 43.03 -10.87
CA PRO A 3 -15.37 42.42 -9.60
C PRO A 3 -14.25 42.72 -8.60
N ASP A 4 -14.61 43.24 -7.43
CA ASP A 4 -13.76 43.33 -6.25
C ASP A 4 -13.24 41.94 -5.84
N SER A 5 -12.13 41.52 -6.44
CA SER A 5 -11.25 40.52 -5.82
C SER A 5 -9.88 41.15 -5.62
N GLN A 6 -9.77 42.03 -4.62
CA GLN A 6 -8.49 42.54 -4.13
C GLN A 6 -7.70 41.43 -3.39
N SER A 7 -7.60 40.23 -3.95
CA SER A 7 -6.53 39.30 -3.57
C SER A 7 -5.28 39.72 -4.35
N LYS A 8 -4.22 40.12 -3.66
CA LYS A 8 -2.92 40.50 -4.25
C LYS A 8 -2.16 39.28 -4.79
N THR A 9 -2.85 38.36 -5.45
CA THR A 9 -2.32 37.07 -5.87
C THR A 9 -2.59 36.85 -7.34
N THR A 10 -1.56 36.41 -8.07
CA THR A 10 -1.66 36.14 -9.51
C THR A 10 -2.27 34.75 -9.75
N PRO A 11 -3.35 34.64 -10.55
CA PRO A 11 -3.82 33.35 -11.04
C PRO A 11 -2.77 32.69 -11.95
N THR A 12 -2.47 31.42 -11.69
CA THR A 12 -1.50 30.63 -12.47
C THR A 12 -2.16 29.80 -13.55
N SER A 13 -3.45 29.52 -13.43
CA SER A 13 -4.21 28.76 -14.42
C SER A 13 -5.66 29.21 -14.51
N ILE A 14 -6.26 28.97 -15.67
CA ILE A 14 -7.68 29.17 -15.96
C ILE A 14 -8.18 28.04 -16.84
N ALA A 15 -9.37 27.51 -16.55
CA ALA A 15 -10.04 26.52 -17.38
C ALA A 15 -11.56 26.79 -17.41
N PHE A 16 -12.17 26.64 -18.57
CA PHE A 16 -13.62 26.75 -18.74
C PHE A 16 -14.30 25.40 -18.50
N SER A 17 -15.52 25.42 -17.98
CA SER A 17 -16.39 24.24 -18.03
C SER A 17 -16.75 23.92 -19.49
N PRO A 18 -17.07 22.67 -19.83
CA PRO A 18 -17.37 22.27 -21.22
C PRO A 18 -18.54 23.05 -21.85
N ASP A 19 -19.51 23.45 -21.03
CA ASP A 19 -20.67 24.26 -21.41
C ASP A 19 -20.41 25.78 -21.38
N PHE A 20 -19.19 26.21 -21.03
CA PHE A 20 -18.77 27.60 -20.86
C PHE A 20 -19.62 28.43 -19.89
N THR A 21 -20.38 27.80 -19.00
CA THR A 21 -21.18 28.52 -17.99
C THR A 21 -20.34 28.97 -16.80
N HIS A 22 -19.26 28.23 -16.51
CA HIS A 22 -18.33 28.49 -15.43
C HIS A 22 -16.89 28.50 -15.92
N PHE A 23 -16.01 29.10 -15.12
CA PHE A 23 -14.58 28.91 -15.26
C PHE A 23 -13.94 28.82 -13.88
N VAL A 24 -12.87 28.03 -13.80
CA VAL A 24 -12.07 27.84 -12.60
C VAL A 24 -10.74 28.55 -12.79
N THR A 25 -10.27 29.22 -11.75
CA THR A 25 -8.90 29.70 -11.66
C THR A 25 -8.21 29.09 -10.45
N MET A 26 -6.90 28.95 -10.55
CA MET A 26 -6.08 28.57 -9.42
C MET A 26 -4.93 29.55 -9.24
N SER A 27 -4.57 29.79 -7.99
CA SER A 27 -3.54 30.74 -7.60
C SER A 27 -2.63 30.05 -6.59
N MET A 28 -1.34 29.92 -6.89
CA MET A 28 -0.40 29.29 -5.95
C MET A 28 0.06 30.21 -4.83
N GLY A 29 0.06 31.53 -5.03
CA GLY A 29 0.50 32.47 -3.98
C GLY A 29 -0.41 32.46 -2.73
N ASP A 30 -1.70 32.19 -2.89
CA ASP A 30 -2.67 32.08 -1.80
C ASP A 30 -3.28 30.67 -1.70
N ARG A 31 -2.88 29.75 -2.60
CA ARG A 31 -3.32 28.36 -2.66
C ARG A 31 -4.84 28.23 -2.72
N GLN A 32 -5.49 29.11 -3.47
CA GLN A 32 -6.94 29.12 -3.61
C GLN A 32 -7.38 28.68 -5.00
N VAL A 33 -8.42 27.84 -5.00
CA VAL A 33 -9.17 27.47 -6.21
C VAL A 33 -10.47 28.27 -6.20
N ARG A 34 -10.77 28.96 -7.28
CA ARG A 34 -11.93 29.86 -7.38
C ARG A 34 -12.74 29.50 -8.61
N VAL A 35 -14.04 29.30 -8.42
CA VAL A 35 -14.98 29.04 -9.52
C VAL A 35 -15.85 30.26 -9.70
N PHE A 36 -15.95 30.75 -10.93
CA PHE A 36 -16.70 31.94 -11.30
C PHE A 36 -17.80 31.57 -12.30
N LYS A 37 -18.89 32.34 -12.28
CA LYS A 37 -19.90 32.29 -13.33
C LYS A 37 -19.42 33.12 -14.52
N PHE A 38 -19.23 32.50 -15.67
CA PHE A 38 -18.66 33.16 -16.85
C PHE A 38 -19.45 34.43 -17.24
N ARG A 39 -20.77 34.30 -17.40
CA ARG A 39 -21.64 35.40 -17.87
C ARG A 39 -21.61 36.64 -16.97
N THR A 40 -21.43 36.46 -15.65
CA THR A 40 -21.53 37.57 -14.68
C THR A 40 -20.18 37.99 -14.10
N GLY A 41 -19.13 37.17 -14.28
CA GLY A 41 -17.83 37.33 -13.62
C GLY A 41 -17.87 37.19 -12.09
N LYS A 42 -19.01 36.82 -11.50
CA LYS A 42 -19.17 36.70 -10.05
C LYS A 42 -18.53 35.41 -9.55
N LEU A 43 -17.81 35.52 -8.42
CA LEU A 43 -17.30 34.37 -7.69
C LEU A 43 -18.47 33.52 -7.18
N MET A 44 -18.42 32.22 -7.47
CA MET A 44 -19.44 31.23 -7.07
C MET A 44 -18.94 30.34 -5.94
N ARG A 45 -17.73 29.79 -6.05
CA ARG A 45 -17.11 28.94 -5.03
C ARG A 45 -15.66 29.34 -4.83
N LYS A 46 -15.17 29.12 -3.61
CA LYS A 46 -13.78 29.31 -3.22
C LYS A 46 -13.37 28.14 -2.33
N TYR A 47 -12.28 27.48 -2.70
CA TYR A 47 -11.66 26.41 -1.92
C TYR A 47 -10.29 26.90 -1.44
N ASP A 48 -10.07 26.81 -0.13
CA ASP A 48 -8.84 27.24 0.50
C ASP A 48 -7.96 26.01 0.77
N GLU A 49 -6.84 25.93 0.05
CA GLU A 49 -5.84 24.88 0.19
C GLU A 49 -4.55 25.45 0.82
N SER A 50 -4.67 26.53 1.61
CA SER A 50 -3.55 27.09 2.34
C SER A 50 -3.00 26.10 3.37
N LEU A 51 -1.69 26.21 3.61
CA LEU A 51 -0.98 25.34 4.55
C LEU A 51 -1.57 25.41 5.96
N GLN A 52 -2.05 26.59 6.36
CA GLN A 52 -2.65 26.82 7.66
C GLN A 52 -3.95 26.03 7.80
N VAL A 53 -4.88 26.18 6.84
CA VAL A 53 -6.16 25.46 6.85
C VAL A 53 -5.95 23.95 6.86
N ILE A 54 -5.01 23.46 6.04
CA ILE A 54 -4.69 22.03 6.00
C ILE A 54 -4.13 21.54 7.36
N SER A 55 -3.25 22.33 8.00
CA SER A 55 -2.67 21.97 9.30
C SER A 55 -3.73 21.94 10.40
N GLU A 56 -4.63 22.92 10.42
CA GLU A 56 -5.76 23.00 11.35
C GLU A 56 -6.71 21.81 11.15
N MET A 57 -7.03 21.45 9.91
CA MET A 57 -7.88 20.28 9.60
C MET A 57 -7.24 18.95 10.05
N GLN A 58 -5.93 18.80 9.93
CA GLN A 58 -5.22 17.61 10.43
C GLN A 58 -5.24 17.53 11.96
N GLN A 59 -5.01 18.65 12.65
CA GLN A 59 -5.03 18.71 14.11
C GLN A 59 -6.43 18.50 14.69
N ALA A 60 -7.46 19.09 14.06
CA ALA A 60 -8.86 18.93 14.45
C ALA A 60 -9.45 17.57 14.07
N GLY A 61 -8.72 16.74 13.30
CA GLY A 61 -9.21 15.45 12.82
C GLY A 61 -10.34 15.55 11.79
N THR A 62 -10.57 16.73 11.21
CA THR A 62 -11.61 16.99 10.20
C THR A 62 -11.10 16.87 8.76
N ALA A 63 -9.80 16.59 8.59
CA ALA A 63 -9.21 16.33 7.29
C ALA A 63 -9.82 15.09 6.61
N ILE A 64 -10.05 15.19 5.30
CA ILE A 64 -10.59 14.10 4.47
C ILE A 64 -9.70 12.85 4.53
N TYR A 65 -8.39 13.06 4.66
CA TYR A 65 -7.41 11.99 4.81
C TYR A 65 -6.40 12.41 5.87
N LYS A 66 -6.27 11.58 6.91
CA LYS A 66 -5.34 11.82 8.02
C LYS A 66 -3.96 11.31 7.65
N LEU A 67 -3.00 12.22 7.59
CA LEU A 67 -1.60 11.88 7.34
C LEU A 67 -0.90 11.63 8.68
N ASP A 68 0.06 10.71 8.71
CA ASP A 68 0.94 10.60 9.87
C ASP A 68 1.83 11.86 9.99
N ALA A 69 2.29 12.16 11.20
CA ALA A 69 3.03 13.40 11.44
C ALA A 69 4.34 13.51 10.64
N MET A 70 5.01 12.38 10.38
CA MET A 70 6.26 12.35 9.63
C MET A 70 5.98 12.57 8.14
N GLU A 71 4.99 11.90 7.55
CA GLU A 71 4.59 12.09 6.16
C GLU A 71 4.05 13.49 5.92
N PHE A 72 3.21 14.00 6.82
CA PHE A 72 2.71 15.37 6.75
C PHE A 72 3.87 16.39 6.74
N GLY A 73 4.85 16.22 7.62
CA GLY A 73 6.05 17.05 7.66
C GLY A 73 6.86 17.00 6.36
N LYS A 74 7.01 15.82 5.76
CA LYS A 74 7.69 15.65 4.45
C LYS A 74 6.94 16.38 3.33
N ARG A 75 5.62 16.19 3.22
CA ARG A 75 4.80 16.85 2.20
C ARG A 75 4.78 18.37 2.38
N LEU A 76 4.76 18.86 3.62
CA LEU A 76 4.89 20.28 3.96
C LEU A 76 6.23 20.88 3.52
N ALA A 77 7.33 20.15 3.69
CA ALA A 77 8.64 20.59 3.24
C ALA A 77 8.70 20.70 1.70
N VAL A 78 8.18 19.69 0.99
CA VAL A 78 8.08 19.71 -0.48
C VAL A 78 7.25 20.90 -0.96
N GLU A 79 6.16 21.20 -0.29
CA GLU A 79 5.26 22.28 -0.68
C GLU A 79 5.90 23.67 -0.51
N LYS A 80 6.74 23.87 0.51
CA LYS A 80 7.55 25.08 0.69
C LYS A 80 8.67 25.21 -0.35
N GLU A 81 9.20 24.08 -0.81
CA GLU A 81 10.22 24.06 -1.86
C GLU A 81 9.62 24.37 -3.24
N LEU A 82 8.47 23.76 -3.54
CA LEU A 82 7.71 23.99 -4.77
C LEU A 82 7.37 25.46 -4.95
N GLU A 83 6.97 26.15 -3.89
CA GLU A 83 6.62 27.58 -3.91
C GLU A 83 7.77 28.48 -4.40
N LYS A 84 9.02 28.08 -4.16
CA LYS A 84 10.22 28.80 -4.63
C LYS A 84 10.66 28.38 -6.03
N SER A 85 10.10 27.29 -6.56
CA SER A 85 10.45 26.73 -7.86
C SER A 85 9.64 27.38 -8.98
N SER A 86 10.22 27.44 -10.17
CA SER A 86 9.51 27.80 -11.41
C SER A 86 8.38 26.84 -11.75
N GLN A 87 8.38 25.61 -11.20
CA GLN A 87 7.30 24.64 -11.40
C GLN A 87 6.02 25.02 -10.65
N SER A 88 6.05 25.94 -9.69
CA SER A 88 4.86 26.40 -8.95
C SER A 88 3.75 26.94 -9.84
N VAL A 89 4.08 27.57 -10.97
CA VAL A 89 3.09 28.17 -11.86
C VAL A 89 2.43 27.17 -12.81
N THR A 90 2.90 25.91 -12.85
CA THR A 90 2.40 24.90 -13.78
C THR A 90 1.12 24.22 -13.30
N ILE A 91 0.69 24.50 -12.09
CA ILE A 91 -0.43 23.81 -11.47
C ILE A 91 -1.75 24.35 -12.01
N ASN A 92 -2.64 23.43 -12.34
CA ASN A 92 -3.95 23.75 -12.90
C ASN A 92 -5.10 23.01 -12.21
N ALA A 93 -6.31 23.41 -12.58
CA ALA A 93 -7.55 22.71 -12.30
C ALA A 93 -8.27 22.43 -13.62
N VAL A 94 -8.97 21.31 -13.69
CA VAL A 94 -9.73 20.90 -14.89
C VAL A 94 -11.17 20.56 -14.50
N PHE A 95 -12.09 20.72 -15.45
CA PHE A 95 -13.46 20.24 -15.32
C PHE A 95 -13.59 18.82 -15.88
N ASP A 96 -14.56 18.09 -15.36
CA ASP A 96 -15.09 16.89 -16.03
C ASP A 96 -16.03 17.28 -17.18
N ASP A 97 -16.52 16.30 -17.95
CA ASP A 97 -17.32 16.55 -19.16
C ASP A 97 -18.72 17.08 -18.81
N SER A 98 -19.23 16.73 -17.63
CA SER A 98 -20.50 17.28 -17.14
C SER A 98 -20.40 18.73 -16.68
N GLY A 99 -19.18 19.21 -16.40
CA GLY A 99 -18.94 20.53 -15.80
C GLY A 99 -19.36 20.64 -14.33
N HIS A 100 -19.81 19.55 -13.70
CA HIS A 100 -20.24 19.53 -12.29
C HIS A 100 -19.08 19.29 -11.32
N PHE A 101 -17.97 18.74 -11.80
CA PHE A 101 -16.82 18.40 -10.99
C PHE A 101 -15.61 19.20 -11.44
N ILE A 102 -14.87 19.70 -10.46
CA ILE A 102 -13.52 20.23 -10.66
C ILE A 102 -12.52 19.24 -10.07
N ILE A 103 -11.40 19.09 -10.77
CA ILE A 103 -10.30 18.22 -10.38
C ILE A 103 -9.06 19.08 -10.29
N TYR A 104 -8.40 19.07 -9.15
CA TYR A 104 -7.19 19.86 -8.94
C TYR A 104 -6.25 19.19 -7.92
N PRO A 105 -4.93 19.41 -8.03
CA PRO A 105 -3.97 18.76 -7.16
C PRO A 105 -3.69 19.61 -5.92
N THR A 106 -3.56 18.92 -4.79
CA THR A 106 -3.28 19.50 -3.47
C THR A 106 -2.07 18.82 -2.84
N MET A 107 -1.65 19.28 -1.67
CA MET A 107 -0.61 18.62 -0.87
C MET A 107 -0.95 17.14 -0.57
N VAL A 108 -2.22 16.84 -0.31
CA VAL A 108 -2.65 15.51 0.15
C VAL A 108 -2.86 14.53 -1.02
N GLY A 109 -3.06 15.07 -2.22
CA GLY A 109 -3.39 14.31 -3.42
C GLY A 109 -4.26 15.13 -4.36
N ILE A 110 -4.91 14.49 -5.30
CA ILE A 110 -5.78 15.13 -6.28
C ILE A 110 -7.22 15.09 -5.78
N LYS A 111 -7.83 16.25 -5.55
CA LYS A 111 -9.22 16.35 -5.12
C LYS A 111 -10.15 16.40 -6.31
N VAL A 112 -11.22 15.60 -6.24
CA VAL A 112 -12.38 15.67 -7.13
C VAL A 112 -13.51 16.28 -6.32
N VAL A 113 -13.93 17.49 -6.69
CA VAL A 113 -14.91 18.28 -5.92
C VAL A 113 -16.12 18.56 -6.78
N ASN A 114 -17.30 18.25 -6.24
CA ASN A 114 -18.55 18.63 -6.89
C ASN A 114 -18.88 20.09 -6.54
N ILE A 115 -18.99 20.95 -7.56
CA ILE A 115 -19.17 22.40 -7.37
C ILE A 115 -20.58 22.77 -6.87
N HIS A 116 -21.56 21.90 -7.11
CA HIS A 116 -22.95 22.11 -6.68
C HIS A 116 -23.13 21.73 -5.23
N THR A 117 -22.72 20.52 -4.84
CA THR A 117 -22.86 20.01 -3.47
C THR A 117 -21.78 20.51 -2.52
N ASN A 118 -20.69 21.09 -3.06
CA ASN A 118 -19.53 21.55 -2.30
C ASN A 118 -18.86 20.44 -1.47
N LYS A 119 -18.88 19.21 -1.98
CA LYS A 119 -18.27 18.04 -1.33
C LYS A 119 -17.12 17.51 -2.16
N VAL A 120 -16.06 17.09 -1.48
CA VAL A 120 -15.02 16.28 -2.09
C VAL A 120 -15.57 14.87 -2.25
N VAL A 121 -15.65 14.41 -3.49
CA VAL A 121 -16.23 13.11 -3.85
C VAL A 121 -15.17 12.04 -3.87
N ARG A 122 -13.95 12.38 -4.28
CA ARG A 122 -12.81 11.45 -4.31
C ARG A 122 -11.50 12.19 -4.09
N LEU A 123 -10.54 11.47 -3.50
CA LEU A 123 -9.15 11.90 -3.37
C LEU A 123 -8.26 10.86 -4.05
N ILE A 124 -7.68 11.22 -5.19
CA ILE A 124 -6.84 10.36 -6.03
C ILE A 124 -5.37 10.55 -5.64
N GLY A 125 -4.58 9.47 -5.66
CA GLY A 125 -3.15 9.52 -5.33
C GLY A 125 -2.87 9.82 -3.85
N LYS A 126 -3.80 9.46 -2.94
CA LYS A 126 -3.64 9.70 -1.49
C LYS A 126 -2.48 8.90 -0.89
N THR A 127 -2.23 7.69 -1.39
CA THR A 127 -1.14 6.78 -0.99
C THR A 127 0.21 7.17 -1.59
N GLU A 128 0.19 8.02 -2.62
CA GLU A 128 1.38 8.42 -3.35
C GLU A 128 2.11 9.56 -2.64
N THR A 129 3.44 9.47 -2.58
CA THR A 129 4.28 10.50 -1.94
C THR A 129 4.56 11.70 -2.87
N HIS A 130 4.09 11.64 -4.10
CA HIS A 130 4.37 12.63 -5.14
C HIS A 130 3.46 13.86 -5.04
N ARG A 131 4.04 15.04 -5.26
CA ARG A 131 3.28 16.29 -5.40
C ARG A 131 2.90 16.52 -6.86
N TYR A 132 1.67 16.19 -7.23
CA TYR A 132 1.13 16.39 -8.57
C TYR A 132 0.95 17.87 -8.90
N LEU A 133 1.12 18.27 -10.16
CA LEU A 133 1.13 19.67 -10.60
C LEU A 133 0.16 19.94 -11.76
N ASN A 134 0.57 19.66 -13.00
CA ASN A 134 -0.27 19.91 -14.16
C ASN A 134 -1.09 18.66 -14.46
N MET A 135 -2.34 18.84 -14.87
CA MET A 135 -3.34 17.80 -15.01
C MET A 135 -4.15 17.95 -16.28
N SER A 136 -4.54 16.83 -16.88
CA SER A 136 -5.50 16.78 -17.98
C SER A 136 -6.35 15.52 -17.85
N LEU A 137 -7.63 15.64 -18.18
CA LEU A 137 -8.58 14.54 -18.06
C LEU A 137 -8.98 14.06 -19.45
N TYR A 138 -8.71 12.79 -19.74
CA TYR A 138 -9.21 12.10 -20.90
C TYR A 138 -10.42 11.27 -20.48
N GLN A 139 -11.62 11.62 -20.93
CA GLN A 139 -12.85 10.89 -20.59
C GLN A 139 -13.30 9.98 -21.73
N GLY A 140 -12.33 9.47 -22.49
CA GLY A 140 -12.53 8.54 -23.61
C GLY A 140 -12.84 9.20 -24.95
N ALA A 141 -12.31 8.61 -26.01
CA ALA A 141 -12.82 8.74 -27.36
C ALA A 141 -13.90 7.67 -27.59
N PRO A 142 -14.99 7.96 -28.31
CA PRO A 142 -15.98 6.94 -28.66
C PRO A 142 -15.27 5.80 -29.40
N LYS A 143 -15.30 4.57 -28.85
CA LYS A 143 -14.77 3.38 -29.53
C LYS A 143 -15.46 3.29 -30.90
N LYS A 144 -14.69 3.06 -31.98
CA LYS A 144 -15.28 2.83 -33.32
C LYS A 144 -16.36 1.76 -33.16
N LYS A 145 -17.62 2.13 -33.41
CA LYS A 145 -18.74 1.20 -33.41
C LYS A 145 -18.45 0.11 -34.44
N GLY A 146 -18.02 -1.07 -33.99
CA GLY A 146 -18.30 -2.30 -34.73
C GLY A 146 -19.81 -2.37 -34.95
N ILE A 147 -20.25 -2.93 -36.07
CA ILE A 147 -21.69 -2.98 -36.40
C ILE A 147 -22.43 -3.69 -35.25
N VAL A 148 -23.13 -2.92 -34.42
CA VAL A 148 -23.99 -3.43 -33.36
C VAL A 148 -25.36 -3.66 -33.98
N THR A 149 -25.78 -4.92 -34.06
CA THR A 149 -27.15 -5.24 -34.49
C THR A 149 -28.13 -4.91 -33.36
N LEU A 150 -29.39 -4.54 -33.69
CA LEU A 150 -30.43 -4.26 -32.68
C LEU A 150 -30.61 -5.42 -31.68
N ALA A 151 -30.38 -6.66 -32.12
CA ALA A 151 -30.44 -7.84 -31.28
C ALA A 151 -29.28 -7.94 -30.27
N MET A 152 -28.09 -7.47 -30.63
CA MET A 152 -26.92 -7.46 -29.73
C MET A 152 -27.04 -6.37 -28.66
N ALA A 153 -27.57 -5.20 -29.02
CA ALA A 153 -27.83 -4.11 -28.07
C ALA A 153 -28.96 -4.42 -27.07
N ALA A 154 -29.90 -5.29 -27.44
CA ALA A 154 -31.02 -5.71 -26.57
C ALA A 154 -30.68 -6.90 -25.66
N SER A 155 -29.48 -7.48 -25.77
CA SER A 155 -29.07 -8.62 -24.95
C SER A 155 -28.42 -8.14 -23.64
N ASP A 156 -28.89 -8.66 -22.51
CA ASP A 156 -28.43 -8.30 -21.15
C ASP A 156 -27.07 -8.94 -20.78
N ASN A 157 -26.22 -9.15 -21.78
CA ASN A 157 -25.03 -9.97 -21.69
C ASN A 157 -23.86 -9.13 -21.11
N PRO A 158 -23.26 -9.53 -19.97
CA PRO A 158 -22.25 -8.73 -19.25
C PRO A 158 -21.04 -8.33 -20.11
N ALA A 159 -20.64 -9.18 -21.06
CA ALA A 159 -19.53 -8.94 -21.96
C ALA A 159 -19.71 -7.71 -22.89
N PHE A 160 -20.95 -7.26 -23.13
CA PHE A 160 -21.23 -6.06 -23.91
C PHE A 160 -21.31 -4.78 -23.04
N LYS A 161 -21.62 -4.91 -21.74
CA LYS A 161 -21.58 -3.78 -20.79
C LYS A 161 -20.15 -3.25 -20.58
N ASP A 162 -19.16 -4.14 -20.61
CA ASP A 162 -17.73 -3.76 -20.55
C ASP A 162 -17.22 -3.11 -21.86
N GLY A 163 -17.93 -3.31 -22.97
CA GLY A 163 -17.62 -2.68 -24.26
C GLY A 163 -17.96 -1.19 -24.29
N GLU A 164 -19.05 -0.79 -23.63
CA GLU A 164 -19.56 0.58 -23.56
C GLU A 164 -18.96 1.42 -22.42
N SER A 165 -18.33 0.78 -21.43
CA SER A 165 -17.68 1.52 -20.34
C SER A 165 -16.49 2.31 -20.88
N VAL A 166 -16.59 3.62 -20.70
CA VAL A 166 -15.52 4.55 -21.00
C VAL A 166 -14.66 4.65 -19.74
N ASP A 167 -13.37 4.38 -19.84
CA ASP A 167 -12.43 4.50 -18.71
C ASP A 167 -11.79 5.88 -18.72
N PRO A 168 -12.32 6.87 -17.97
CA PRO A 168 -11.70 8.17 -17.84
C PRO A 168 -10.33 8.03 -17.18
N THR A 169 -9.32 8.50 -17.90
CA THR A 169 -7.94 8.51 -17.45
C THR A 169 -7.49 9.93 -17.17
N LEU A 170 -7.03 10.15 -15.96
CA LEU A 170 -6.46 11.41 -15.51
C LEU A 170 -4.94 11.36 -15.68
N PHE A 171 -4.41 12.26 -16.49
CA PHE A 171 -2.99 12.43 -16.71
C PHE A 171 -2.47 13.57 -15.85
N CYS A 172 -1.33 13.39 -15.19
CA CYS A 172 -0.71 14.49 -14.46
C CYS A 172 0.82 14.39 -14.40
N THR A 173 1.47 15.54 -14.20
CA THR A 173 2.91 15.63 -13.89
C THR A 173 3.13 15.77 -12.39
N ALA A 174 4.34 15.50 -11.92
CA ALA A 174 4.70 15.71 -10.52
C ALA A 174 5.99 16.54 -10.37
N TYR A 175 6.10 17.22 -9.22
CA TYR A 175 7.24 18.05 -8.87
C TYR A 175 8.54 17.23 -8.86
N LYS A 176 9.59 17.74 -9.53
CA LYS A 176 10.90 17.09 -9.67
C LYS A 176 10.87 15.65 -10.23
N ARG A 177 9.86 15.31 -11.03
CA ARG A 177 9.77 14.02 -11.71
C ARG A 177 9.83 14.20 -13.22
N ASN A 178 10.69 13.43 -13.86
CA ASN A 178 10.81 13.38 -15.32
C ASN A 178 9.87 12.32 -15.91
N ARG A 179 8.67 12.20 -15.35
CA ARG A 179 7.62 11.26 -15.78
C ARG A 179 6.23 11.85 -15.56
N PHE A 180 5.27 11.38 -16.34
CA PHE A 180 3.86 11.64 -16.12
C PHE A 180 3.20 10.43 -15.48
N PHE A 181 2.05 10.64 -14.86
CA PHE A 181 1.28 9.66 -14.13
C PHE A 181 -0.12 9.58 -14.73
N MET A 182 -0.70 8.39 -14.70
CA MET A 182 -2.04 8.10 -15.22
C MET A 182 -2.87 7.45 -14.12
N PHE A 183 -4.06 7.98 -13.88
CA PHE A 183 -5.02 7.39 -12.95
C PHE A 183 -6.29 7.01 -13.72
N THR A 184 -6.65 5.73 -13.70
CA THR A 184 -7.90 5.22 -14.26
C THR A 184 -8.96 5.07 -13.17
N GLN A 185 -10.15 4.59 -13.51
CA GLN A 185 -11.20 4.36 -12.50
C GLN A 185 -10.84 3.30 -11.45
N ARG A 186 -9.89 2.42 -11.76
CA ARG A 186 -9.47 1.33 -10.88
C ARG A 186 -8.44 1.86 -9.89
N GLU A 187 -8.78 1.86 -8.61
CA GLU A 187 -7.80 2.13 -7.57
C GLU A 187 -6.83 0.95 -7.46
N PRO A 188 -5.55 1.19 -7.11
CA PRO A 188 -4.57 0.12 -6.92
C PRO A 188 -5.07 -0.95 -5.93
N ASP A 189 -5.92 -0.57 -4.97
CA ASP A 189 -6.43 -1.44 -3.92
C ASP A 189 -7.77 -2.14 -4.24
N THR A 190 -8.43 -1.83 -5.37
CA THR A 190 -9.83 -2.24 -5.59
C THR A 190 -10.05 -3.59 -6.27
N GLU A 191 -9.06 -4.27 -6.85
CA GLU A 191 -9.25 -5.62 -7.40
C GLU A 191 -7.93 -6.43 -7.38
N GLU A 192 -8.00 -7.67 -6.91
CA GLU A 192 -6.93 -8.69 -6.82
C GLU A 192 -6.33 -9.13 -8.17
N SER A 193 -6.64 -8.44 -9.26
CA SER A 193 -6.19 -8.77 -10.61
C SER A 193 -4.89 -8.02 -10.97
N HIS A 194 -3.80 -8.80 -11.04
CA HIS A 194 -2.47 -8.45 -11.57
C HIS A 194 -1.59 -7.56 -10.66
N LYS A 195 -1.12 -8.14 -9.55
CA LYS A 195 0.14 -7.72 -8.92
C LYS A 195 1.30 -8.04 -9.89
N GLY A 196 1.66 -7.10 -10.75
CA GLY A 196 2.86 -7.22 -11.57
C GLY A 196 2.96 -6.29 -12.78
N ASP A 197 1.86 -5.70 -13.27
CA ASP A 197 1.86 -5.13 -14.63
C ASP A 197 1.17 -3.77 -14.78
N ARG A 198 0.78 -3.11 -13.68
CA ARG A 198 0.04 -1.83 -13.75
C ARG A 198 0.95 -0.61 -13.92
N ASP A 199 2.18 -0.68 -13.43
CA ASP A 199 3.16 0.42 -13.48
C ASP A 199 4.22 0.08 -14.55
N VAL A 200 3.84 0.24 -15.81
CA VAL A 200 4.74 0.05 -16.94
C VAL A 200 5.67 1.26 -17.03
N PHE A 201 6.83 1.16 -16.38
CA PHE A 201 7.92 2.11 -16.59
C PHE A 201 8.42 1.96 -18.03
N ASN A 202 7.97 2.87 -18.91
CA ASN A 202 8.40 2.90 -20.31
C ASN A 202 9.91 3.18 -20.49
N GLU A 203 10.61 3.58 -19.42
CA GLU A 203 12.05 3.79 -19.39
C GLU A 203 12.67 3.00 -18.23
N LYS A 204 13.86 2.42 -18.45
CA LYS A 204 14.60 1.73 -17.38
C LYS A 204 14.84 2.74 -16.25
N PRO A 205 14.37 2.48 -15.01
CA PRO A 205 14.54 3.41 -13.91
C PRO A 205 16.02 3.74 -13.70
N SER A 206 16.30 5.01 -13.42
CA SER A 206 17.66 5.48 -13.14
C SER A 206 18.28 4.74 -11.96
N ARG A 207 19.62 4.66 -11.84
CA ARG A 207 20.28 3.98 -10.71
C ARG A 207 19.82 4.51 -9.35
N GLU A 208 19.57 5.82 -9.25
CA GLU A 208 19.02 6.47 -8.06
C GLU A 208 17.57 6.03 -7.79
N GLU A 209 16.72 5.95 -8.82
CA GLU A 209 15.35 5.47 -8.69
C GLU A 209 15.24 3.96 -8.50
N GLN A 210 16.19 3.16 -8.98
CA GLN A 210 16.35 1.76 -8.61
C GLN A 210 16.71 1.68 -7.13
N THR A 211 17.68 2.45 -6.64
CA THR A 211 17.97 2.47 -5.19
C THR A 211 16.80 3.00 -4.36
N VAL A 212 15.99 3.93 -4.88
CA VAL A 212 14.77 4.44 -4.22
C VAL A 212 13.60 3.45 -4.31
N ALA A 213 13.40 2.76 -5.42
CA ALA A 213 12.36 1.74 -5.59
C ALA A 213 12.67 0.48 -4.76
N THR A 214 13.94 0.05 -4.73
CA THR A 214 14.43 -1.01 -3.85
C THR A 214 14.36 -0.60 -2.37
N SER A 215 14.45 0.70 -2.05
CA SER A 215 14.26 1.21 -0.68
C SER A 215 12.83 1.63 -0.32
N GLN A 216 11.92 1.77 -1.29
CA GLN A 216 10.49 2.01 -1.07
C GLN A 216 9.69 0.71 -1.01
N GLN A 217 10.12 -0.37 -1.68
CA GLN A 217 9.57 -1.71 -1.45
C GLN A 217 10.03 -2.32 -0.11
N ASN A 218 11.14 -1.84 0.45
CA ASN A 218 11.62 -2.25 1.78
C ASN A 218 11.71 -1.04 2.73
N LYS A 219 10.56 -0.58 3.27
CA LYS A 219 10.48 0.15 4.55
C LYS A 219 9.05 0.44 5.04
N GLN A 220 8.17 -0.55 5.05
CA GLN A 220 7.55 -0.80 6.35
C GLN A 220 8.64 -1.47 7.18
N ALA A 221 8.89 -0.99 8.39
CA ALA A 221 9.78 -1.69 9.32
C ALA A 221 9.11 -3.03 9.69
N LEU A 222 9.22 -4.01 8.79
CA LEU A 222 9.06 -5.41 9.10
C LEU A 222 10.03 -5.67 10.24
N GLY A 223 9.51 -6.17 11.36
CA GLY A 223 10.30 -6.38 12.57
C GLY A 223 11.59 -7.10 12.21
N SER A 224 12.73 -6.55 12.61
CA SER A 224 14.04 -7.14 12.34
C SER A 224 14.40 -8.21 13.37
N THR A 225 13.73 -8.14 14.53
CA THR A 225 13.89 -9.07 15.63
C THR A 225 12.53 -9.40 16.24
N ALA A 226 12.40 -10.60 16.78
CA ALA A 226 11.22 -11.02 17.53
C ALA A 226 11.65 -11.78 18.78
N ILE A 227 10.88 -11.64 19.86
CA ILE A 227 11.04 -12.43 21.08
C ILE A 227 9.82 -13.33 21.20
N LEU A 228 10.03 -14.62 21.03
CA LEU A 228 9.03 -15.66 21.20
C LEU A 228 9.00 -16.05 22.67
N ARG A 229 7.98 -15.59 23.41
CA ARG A 229 7.83 -15.93 24.83
C ARG A 229 7.03 -17.21 24.93
N THR A 230 7.61 -18.24 25.55
CA THR A 230 6.97 -19.56 25.70
C THR A 230 6.82 -19.92 27.17
N THR A 231 6.02 -20.94 27.46
CA THR A 231 5.94 -21.51 28.82
C THR A 231 7.26 -22.09 29.32
N ALA A 232 8.21 -22.42 28.42
CA ALA A 232 9.53 -22.93 28.76
C ALA A 232 10.61 -21.84 28.87
N GLY A 233 10.31 -20.59 28.47
CA GLY A 233 11.25 -19.46 28.46
C GLY A 233 11.20 -18.66 27.15
N ASP A 234 12.09 -17.67 27.04
CA ASP A 234 12.12 -16.73 25.90
C ASP A 234 13.14 -17.16 24.84
N ILE A 235 12.73 -17.12 23.57
CA ILE A 235 13.59 -17.39 22.41
C ILE A 235 13.70 -16.11 21.58
N HIS A 236 14.92 -15.63 21.38
CA HIS A 236 15.16 -14.43 20.57
C HIS A 236 15.44 -14.83 19.13
N LEU A 237 14.70 -14.24 18.20
CA LEU A 237 14.79 -14.49 16.77
C LEU A 237 15.30 -13.24 16.05
N ARG A 238 16.27 -13.42 15.17
CA ARG A 238 16.60 -12.44 14.13
C ARG A 238 15.86 -12.82 12.86
N LEU A 239 15.12 -11.89 12.30
CA LEU A 239 14.33 -12.08 11.09
C LEU A 239 15.09 -11.57 9.87
N PHE A 240 14.75 -12.09 8.68
CA PHE A 240 15.43 -11.84 7.43
C PHE A 240 14.51 -11.19 6.38
N PRO A 241 13.96 -9.98 6.63
CA PRO A 241 13.03 -9.33 5.71
C PRO A 241 13.65 -9.00 4.35
N GLU A 242 14.98 -8.87 4.30
CA GLU A 242 15.72 -8.64 3.04
C GLU A 242 15.71 -9.86 2.11
N TYR A 243 15.54 -11.05 2.66
CA TYR A 243 15.64 -12.32 1.93
C TYR A 243 14.29 -13.01 1.74
N ALA A 244 13.39 -12.89 2.73
CA ALA A 244 12.06 -13.46 2.74
C ALA A 244 11.01 -12.43 3.24
N PRO A 245 10.75 -11.37 2.46
CA PRO A 245 9.89 -10.26 2.89
C PRO A 245 8.45 -10.71 3.20
N LYS A 246 7.84 -11.58 2.39
CA LYS A 246 6.46 -12.04 2.64
C LYS A 246 6.39 -12.95 3.86
N ALA A 247 7.33 -13.87 4.03
CA ALA A 247 7.39 -14.74 5.20
C ALA A 247 7.51 -13.91 6.50
N VAL A 248 8.38 -12.89 6.49
CA VAL A 248 8.54 -12.00 7.64
C VAL A 248 7.31 -11.11 7.86
N GLU A 249 6.68 -10.59 6.80
CA GLU A 249 5.43 -9.83 6.90
C GLU A 249 4.30 -10.66 7.51
N ASN A 250 4.13 -11.90 7.04
CA ASN A 250 3.16 -12.85 7.55
C ASN A 250 3.40 -13.12 9.05
N PHE A 251 4.62 -13.49 9.41
CA PHE A 251 4.99 -13.79 10.80
C PHE A 251 4.80 -12.59 11.73
N VAL A 252 5.33 -11.41 11.37
CA VAL A 252 5.26 -10.20 12.21
C VAL A 252 3.83 -9.72 12.36
N THR A 253 3.01 -9.82 11.32
CA THR A 253 1.61 -9.38 11.37
C THR A 253 0.78 -10.34 12.21
N HIS A 254 0.93 -11.65 12.05
CA HIS A 254 0.29 -12.63 12.95
C HIS A 254 0.72 -12.42 14.41
N ALA A 255 2.02 -12.20 14.67
CA ALA A 255 2.54 -11.91 15.99
C ALA A 255 1.89 -10.65 16.61
N ARG A 256 1.82 -9.54 15.86
CA ARG A 256 1.20 -8.29 16.33
C ARG A 256 -0.30 -8.42 16.58
N ASN A 257 -0.99 -9.27 15.80
CA ASN A 257 -2.41 -9.55 15.97
C ASN A 257 -2.70 -10.55 17.11
N GLY A 258 -1.67 -11.07 17.78
CA GLY A 258 -1.83 -12.09 18.84
C GLY A 258 -2.30 -13.44 18.30
N TYR A 259 -2.12 -13.70 17.00
CA TYR A 259 -2.57 -14.96 16.37
C TYR A 259 -1.84 -16.19 16.92
N TYR A 260 -0.57 -16.02 17.29
CA TYR A 260 0.25 -17.08 17.87
C TYR A 260 0.02 -17.27 19.38
N ASP A 261 -0.76 -16.40 20.02
CA ASP A 261 -0.93 -16.40 21.47
C ASP A 261 -1.74 -17.63 21.91
N GLY A 262 -1.16 -18.44 22.78
CA GLY A 262 -1.74 -19.69 23.28
C GLY A 262 -1.49 -20.91 22.39
N LEU A 263 -0.86 -20.75 21.21
CA LEU A 263 -0.60 -21.88 20.31
C LEU A 263 0.47 -22.82 20.86
N ILE A 264 0.30 -24.11 20.61
CA ILE A 264 1.20 -25.15 21.11
C ILE A 264 2.32 -25.49 20.12
N PHE A 265 3.43 -26.01 20.64
CA PHE A 265 4.36 -26.81 19.85
C PHE A 265 3.75 -28.20 19.64
N HIS A 266 2.94 -28.34 18.59
CA HIS A 266 2.18 -29.56 18.33
C HIS A 266 3.06 -30.72 17.84
N ARG A 267 4.30 -30.44 17.41
CA ARG A 267 5.23 -31.47 16.94
C ARG A 267 6.68 -31.13 17.32
N VAL A 268 7.33 -32.01 18.06
CA VAL A 268 8.69 -31.86 18.59
C VAL A 268 9.49 -33.14 18.31
N ILE A 269 10.51 -33.04 17.46
CA ILE A 269 11.35 -34.18 17.09
C ILE A 269 12.77 -33.94 17.58
N LYS A 270 13.19 -34.75 18.54
CA LYS A 270 14.55 -34.73 19.10
C LYS A 270 15.60 -34.95 18.01
N GLY A 271 16.61 -34.10 17.97
CA GLY A 271 17.66 -34.09 16.97
C GLY A 271 17.21 -33.59 15.59
N PHE A 272 16.04 -32.96 15.47
CA PHE A 272 15.56 -32.43 14.20
C PHE A 272 14.99 -31.00 14.31
N MET A 273 13.76 -30.82 14.81
CA MET A 273 13.08 -29.52 14.82
C MET A 273 11.92 -29.46 15.82
N LEU A 274 11.51 -28.23 16.14
CA LEU A 274 10.35 -27.88 16.95
C LEU A 274 9.35 -27.12 16.07
N GLN A 275 8.15 -27.64 15.85
CA GLN A 275 7.13 -27.05 14.97
C GLN A 275 5.92 -26.52 15.76
N THR A 276 5.42 -25.37 15.33
CA THR A 276 4.31 -24.63 15.95
C THR A 276 3.57 -23.77 14.91
N GLY A 277 2.66 -22.91 15.35
CA GLY A 277 1.94 -21.95 14.50
C GLY A 277 0.65 -22.50 13.87
N ASP A 278 0.11 -23.58 14.43
CA ASP A 278 -1.18 -24.15 14.04
C ASP A 278 -2.25 -23.87 15.13
N PRO A 279 -3.34 -23.15 14.82
CA PRO A 279 -4.48 -22.94 15.71
C PRO A 279 -5.22 -24.21 16.15
N LEU A 280 -5.22 -25.26 15.33
CA LEU A 280 -5.89 -26.53 15.64
C LEU A 280 -5.01 -27.44 16.50
N GLY A 281 -3.69 -27.28 16.40
CA GLY A 281 -2.70 -28.04 17.17
C GLY A 281 -2.59 -29.51 16.75
N ASP A 282 -2.96 -29.83 15.51
CA ASP A 282 -2.91 -31.15 14.89
C ASP A 282 -2.03 -31.21 13.63
N GLY A 283 -1.46 -30.06 13.22
CA GLY A 283 -0.60 -29.91 12.07
C GLY A 283 -1.34 -29.62 10.76
N THR A 284 -2.68 -29.58 10.76
CA THR A 284 -3.49 -29.40 9.54
C THR A 284 -4.03 -27.98 9.36
N GLY A 285 -4.05 -27.19 10.42
CA GLY A 285 -4.59 -25.84 10.40
C GLY A 285 -3.55 -24.75 10.17
N GLY A 286 -4.05 -23.52 10.13
CA GLY A 286 -3.23 -22.32 10.01
C GLY A 286 -3.29 -21.71 8.62
N GLU A 287 -3.62 -20.43 8.56
CA GLU A 287 -3.72 -19.65 7.33
C GLU A 287 -2.77 -18.47 7.37
N SER A 288 -2.37 -17.96 6.21
CA SER A 288 -1.58 -16.73 6.15
C SER A 288 -2.44 -15.50 6.46
N ILE A 289 -1.81 -14.34 6.66
CA ILE A 289 -2.50 -13.06 6.80
C ILE A 289 -3.33 -12.64 5.58
N TRP A 290 -3.13 -13.31 4.44
CA TRP A 290 -3.86 -13.07 3.20
C TRP A 290 -5.04 -14.04 3.01
N GLY A 291 -5.31 -14.92 3.98
CA GLY A 291 -6.45 -15.86 3.94
C GLY A 291 -6.30 -17.02 2.95
N ASN A 292 -5.13 -17.17 2.32
CA ASN A 292 -4.79 -18.26 1.42
C ASN A 292 -3.30 -18.60 1.56
N ASP A 293 -2.86 -19.71 0.98
CA ASP A 293 -1.44 -20.06 0.88
C ASP A 293 -0.64 -19.02 0.09
N PHE A 294 0.65 -18.83 0.44
CA PHE A 294 1.58 -17.96 -0.29
C PHE A 294 2.86 -18.65 -0.75
N GLU A 295 3.56 -18.02 -1.71
CA GLU A 295 4.71 -18.60 -2.39
C GLU A 295 5.95 -18.80 -1.51
N ASP A 296 6.82 -19.71 -1.92
CA ASP A 296 8.11 -19.92 -1.26
C ASP A 296 9.13 -18.83 -1.63
N GLU A 297 9.93 -18.39 -0.64
CA GLU A 297 10.98 -17.38 -0.82
C GLU A 297 12.37 -18.00 -0.59
N PHE A 298 12.92 -18.62 -1.64
CA PHE A 298 14.25 -19.23 -1.57
C PHE A 298 15.35 -18.25 -1.98
N ASN A 299 16.36 -18.10 -1.12
CA ASN A 299 17.56 -17.32 -1.41
C ASN A 299 18.81 -18.20 -1.39
N ARG A 300 19.81 -17.91 -2.23
CA ARG A 300 21.08 -18.68 -2.28
C ARG A 300 21.92 -18.54 -1.02
N ASP A 301 21.80 -17.42 -0.31
CA ASP A 301 22.60 -17.12 0.86
C ASP A 301 22.03 -17.71 2.16
N LEU A 302 20.76 -18.14 2.14
CA LEU A 302 20.09 -18.78 3.26
C LEU A 302 20.02 -20.30 3.07
N ARG A 303 20.60 -21.04 4.01
CA ARG A 303 20.63 -22.50 4.03
C ARG A 303 20.37 -23.01 5.44
N HIS A 304 19.87 -24.24 5.54
CA HIS A 304 19.75 -24.99 6.80
C HIS A 304 21.11 -25.63 7.17
N ASP A 305 22.19 -24.87 6.99
CA ASP A 305 23.58 -25.29 7.20
C ASP A 305 23.97 -25.37 8.67
N ARG A 306 23.16 -24.75 9.54
CA ARG A 306 23.40 -24.57 10.97
C ARG A 306 22.11 -24.78 11.77
N PRO A 307 22.23 -25.18 13.05
CA PRO A 307 21.09 -25.26 13.95
C PRO A 307 20.44 -23.89 14.18
N TYR A 308 19.26 -23.94 14.79
CA TYR A 308 18.45 -22.78 15.19
C TYR A 308 17.92 -21.94 14.03
N THR A 309 17.84 -22.53 12.84
CA THR A 309 17.25 -21.87 11.68
C THR A 309 15.73 -21.91 11.80
N VAL A 310 15.06 -20.77 11.54
CA VAL A 310 13.61 -20.63 11.58
C VAL A 310 13.07 -20.62 10.16
N SER A 311 12.17 -21.55 9.88
CA SER A 311 11.63 -21.77 8.54
C SER A 311 10.13 -22.06 8.56
N LEU A 312 9.44 -21.72 7.48
CA LEU A 312 8.01 -22.01 7.34
C LEU A 312 7.76 -23.50 7.13
N ALA A 313 6.72 -24.02 7.78
CA ALA A 313 6.19 -25.34 7.47
C ALA A 313 5.22 -25.21 6.28
N ASN A 314 5.26 -26.19 5.38
CA ASN A 314 4.40 -26.26 4.21
C ASN A 314 4.01 -27.73 3.93
N ALA A 315 2.94 -27.93 3.17
CA ALA A 315 2.43 -29.22 2.70
C ALA A 315 2.83 -29.50 1.24
N GLY A 316 3.73 -28.68 0.67
CA GLY A 316 4.17 -28.72 -0.71
C GLY A 316 4.71 -27.37 -1.16
N PRO A 317 5.19 -27.28 -2.42
CA PRO A 317 5.65 -26.01 -2.96
C PRO A 317 4.54 -24.94 -2.95
N ASN A 318 4.86 -23.75 -2.46
CA ASN A 318 3.98 -22.59 -2.38
C ASN A 318 2.70 -22.78 -1.53
N THR A 319 2.76 -23.63 -0.50
CA THR A 319 1.63 -23.82 0.44
C THR A 319 1.97 -23.27 1.83
N ASN A 320 2.51 -22.06 1.89
CA ASN A 320 2.89 -21.46 3.16
C ASN A 320 1.65 -20.84 3.84
N GLY A 321 1.40 -21.23 5.10
CA GLY A 321 0.33 -20.69 5.95
C GLY A 321 0.89 -19.91 7.13
N SER A 322 0.51 -20.28 8.35
CA SER A 322 1.03 -19.68 9.60
C SER A 322 2.06 -20.54 10.33
N GLN A 323 2.18 -21.82 9.98
CA GLN A 323 3.04 -22.76 10.69
C GLN A 323 4.52 -22.53 10.39
N PHE A 324 5.36 -22.70 11.41
CA PHE A 324 6.82 -22.60 11.28
C PHE A 324 7.52 -23.55 12.24
N PHE A 325 8.80 -23.80 11.98
CA PHE A 325 9.64 -24.64 12.82
C PHE A 325 11.01 -24.02 13.08
N ILE A 326 11.63 -24.44 14.19
CA ILE A 326 12.99 -24.09 14.58
C ILE A 326 13.83 -25.38 14.56
N THR A 327 14.92 -25.41 13.78
CA THR A 327 15.80 -26.58 13.73
C THR A 327 16.73 -26.65 14.93
N VAL A 328 17.09 -27.85 15.38
CA VAL A 328 18.11 -28.05 16.45
C VAL A 328 19.44 -28.56 15.90
N VAL A 329 19.46 -29.00 14.64
CA VAL A 329 20.66 -29.44 13.90
C VAL A 329 20.67 -28.83 12.50
N ALA A 330 21.78 -29.01 11.78
CA ALA A 330 21.83 -28.71 10.35
C ALA A 330 20.94 -29.69 9.57
N THR A 331 20.10 -29.18 8.68
CA THR A 331 19.07 -29.95 7.95
C THR A 331 19.08 -29.62 6.45
N PRO A 332 20.22 -29.82 5.75
CA PRO A 332 20.39 -29.36 4.36
C PRO A 332 19.40 -29.98 3.36
N TRP A 333 18.75 -31.10 3.70
CA TRP A 333 17.70 -31.71 2.86
C TRP A 333 16.40 -30.88 2.77
N LEU A 334 16.25 -29.85 3.61
CA LEU A 334 15.16 -28.88 3.61
C LEU A 334 15.45 -27.65 2.75
N ASP A 335 16.68 -27.51 2.24
CA ASP A 335 17.07 -26.37 1.39
C ASP A 335 16.27 -26.34 0.10
N ASN A 336 15.75 -25.16 -0.24
CA ASN A 336 14.84 -24.93 -1.38
C ASN A 336 13.54 -25.76 -1.31
N LYS A 337 13.14 -26.19 -0.11
CA LYS A 337 11.82 -26.78 0.16
C LYS A 337 11.05 -25.98 1.20
N HIS A 338 11.75 -25.39 2.16
CA HIS A 338 11.16 -24.55 3.20
C HIS A 338 11.80 -23.17 3.19
N THR A 339 10.97 -22.15 3.25
CA THR A 339 11.39 -20.74 3.28
C THR A 339 12.06 -20.42 4.62
N ILE A 340 13.34 -20.06 4.58
CA ILE A 340 14.08 -19.60 5.77
C ILE A 340 13.80 -18.11 5.94
N PHE A 341 13.20 -17.72 7.05
CA PHE A 341 12.85 -16.31 7.32
C PHE A 341 13.48 -15.76 8.60
N GLY A 342 14.20 -16.59 9.37
CA GLY A 342 14.92 -16.13 10.55
C GLY A 342 15.88 -17.14 11.14
N ARG A 343 16.50 -16.77 12.26
CA ARG A 343 17.40 -17.63 13.06
C ARG A 343 17.34 -17.22 14.53
N ALA A 344 17.35 -18.19 15.43
CA ALA A 344 17.44 -17.89 16.86
C ALA A 344 18.84 -17.37 17.22
N THR A 345 18.88 -16.27 17.96
CA THR A 345 20.11 -15.60 18.42
C THR A 345 20.34 -15.72 19.92
N ALA A 346 19.31 -16.03 20.71
CA ALA A 346 19.39 -16.35 22.13
C ALA A 346 18.24 -17.28 22.54
N GLY A 347 18.34 -17.91 23.71
CA GLY A 347 17.37 -18.91 24.19
C GLY A 347 17.61 -20.33 23.66
N MET A 348 18.86 -20.68 23.31
CA MET A 348 19.21 -22.03 22.83
C MET A 348 19.00 -23.11 23.91
N ASP A 349 19.18 -22.75 25.18
CA ASP A 349 18.85 -23.56 26.34
C ASP A 349 17.35 -23.86 26.41
N VAL A 350 16.50 -22.87 26.12
CA VAL A 350 15.03 -23.05 26.02
C VAL A 350 14.69 -23.98 24.85
N ILE A 351 15.29 -23.77 23.68
CA ILE A 351 15.09 -24.63 22.49
C ILE A 351 15.44 -26.09 22.84
N HIS A 352 16.58 -26.33 23.48
CA HIS A 352 16.96 -27.69 23.89
C HIS A 352 16.08 -28.24 25.02
N SER A 353 15.59 -27.40 25.93
CA SER A 353 14.62 -27.83 26.96
C SER A 353 13.34 -28.35 26.33
N ILE A 354 12.79 -27.61 25.34
CA ILE A 354 11.62 -28.02 24.56
C ILE A 354 11.90 -29.31 23.79
N GLU A 355 13.09 -29.44 23.18
CA GLU A 355 13.50 -30.64 22.44
C GLU A 355 13.55 -31.92 23.30
N GLN A 356 13.90 -31.82 24.59
CA GLN A 356 14.05 -32.98 25.48
C GLN A 356 12.75 -33.44 26.14
N VAL A 357 11.62 -32.79 25.88
CA VAL A 357 10.34 -33.20 26.49
C VAL A 357 9.87 -34.56 25.96
N LYS A 358 9.08 -35.26 26.77
CA LYS A 358 8.49 -36.53 26.37
C LYS A 358 7.36 -36.27 25.37
N VAL A 359 7.43 -36.94 24.23
CA VAL A 359 6.42 -36.89 23.17
C VAL A 359 5.71 -38.22 23.02
N ASP A 360 4.53 -38.20 22.41
CA ASP A 360 3.75 -39.37 22.05
C ASP A 360 4.23 -40.01 20.72
N LYS A 361 3.39 -40.87 20.11
CA LYS A 361 3.71 -41.55 18.85
C LYS A 361 3.64 -40.65 17.62
N GLU A 362 3.00 -39.49 17.72
CA GLU A 362 2.84 -38.49 16.66
C GLU A 362 3.82 -37.33 16.82
N ASP A 363 4.84 -37.51 17.66
CA ASP A 363 5.83 -36.49 18.05
C ASP A 363 5.20 -35.29 18.79
N LYS A 364 4.02 -35.44 19.38
CA LYS A 364 3.34 -34.38 20.16
C LYS A 364 3.74 -34.43 21.64
N PRO A 365 4.17 -33.32 22.27
CA PRO A 365 4.48 -33.28 23.70
C PRO A 365 3.32 -33.74 24.59
N TYR A 366 3.61 -34.54 25.62
CA TYR A 366 2.59 -34.92 26.63
C TYR A 366 2.12 -33.74 27.48
N GLU A 367 3.03 -32.81 27.74
CA GLU A 367 2.73 -31.56 28.43
C GLU A 367 2.81 -30.42 27.41
N ASP A 368 1.73 -29.67 27.26
CA ASP A 368 1.63 -28.58 26.30
C ASP A 368 2.67 -27.49 26.58
N ILE A 369 3.50 -27.21 25.57
CA ILE A 369 4.37 -26.04 25.55
C ILE A 369 3.71 -25.01 24.66
N LYS A 370 3.42 -23.83 25.21
CA LYS A 370 2.63 -22.79 24.55
C LYS A 370 3.45 -21.56 24.27
N ILE A 371 3.15 -20.90 23.17
CA ILE A 371 3.54 -19.53 22.91
C ILE A 371 2.62 -18.64 23.77
N LEU A 372 3.21 -17.80 24.62
CA LEU A 372 2.45 -16.84 25.41
C LEU A 372 2.14 -15.60 24.59
N ASN A 373 3.17 -15.05 23.94
CA ASN A 373 3.05 -14.00 22.93
C ASN A 373 4.36 -13.87 22.13
N ILE A 374 4.32 -13.04 21.09
CA ILE A 374 5.50 -12.71 20.28
C ILE A 374 5.69 -11.19 20.25
N GLU A 375 6.80 -10.70 20.78
CA GLU A 375 7.17 -9.28 20.76
C GLU A 375 8.07 -8.99 19.55
N CYS A 376 7.57 -8.29 18.53
CA CYS A 376 8.35 -7.89 17.35
C CYS A 376 8.93 -6.47 17.50
N ARG A 377 10.21 -6.27 17.14
CA ARG A 377 10.92 -4.98 17.19
C ARG A 377 11.54 -4.58 15.86
#